data_AF-A0A7W5K8C6-F1
#
_entry.id   AF-A0A7W5K8C6-F1
#
_cell.length_a   1.000
_cell.length_b   1.000
_cell.length_c   1.000
_cell.angle_alpha   90.00
_cell.angle_beta   90.00
_cell.angle_gamma   90.00
#
_symmetry.space_group_name_H-M   'P 1'
#
loop_
_entity.id
_entity.type
_entity.pdbx_description
1 polymer ?
#
loop_
_entity_poly.entity_id
_entity_poly.type
_entity_poly.pdbx_seq_one_letter_code
_entity_poly.pdbx_strand_id
1 'polypeptide(L)'
;MRPSFIIIAALPWLAVGVARADDGPIEVPPHLAASLRLTTDEGVFSAIISEGGEAGYEVKITCVSGCPAAIGLRESVDDTPLGLFTRDQDDLLFSTWSAGSAYRVRVWTLRQSGIVEIAELSSRGRPAFESDRFGRAIIRTFESESGIASLRPVLWTYSNGAFTRSNEAGRSARRPEHRRSDR
;
A
#
# COMPACT_ATOMS: atom_id res chain seq x y z
N MET A 1 -17.19 6.21 37.83
CA MET A 1 -18.43 6.84 37.33
C MET A 1 -18.99 5.95 36.22
N ARG A 2 -20.20 5.40 36.42
CA ARG A 2 -20.98 4.70 35.39
C ARG A 2 -21.96 5.69 34.75
N PRO A 3 -22.32 5.48 33.49
CA PRO A 3 -23.73 5.36 33.12
C PRO A 3 -23.91 4.21 32.11
N SER A 4 -25.08 3.69 31.76
CA SER A 4 -26.43 3.60 32.34
C SER A 4 -27.07 2.46 31.55
N PHE A 5 -27.71 1.49 32.21
CA PHE A 5 -28.47 0.43 31.53
C PHE A 5 -29.88 0.94 31.26
N ILE A 6 -30.39 0.77 30.03
CA ILE A 6 -31.81 0.87 29.73
C ILE A 6 -32.33 -0.57 29.54
N ILE A 7 -33.25 -0.96 30.42
CA ILE A 7 -34.10 -2.15 30.28
C ILE A 7 -35.38 -1.68 29.59
N ILE A 8 -35.71 -2.24 28.43
CA ILE A 8 -37.04 -2.10 27.81
C ILE A 8 -37.80 -3.39 28.04
N ALA A 9 -38.94 -3.25 28.73
CA ALA A 9 -39.88 -4.30 29.07
C ALA A 9 -40.60 -4.84 27.82
N ALA A 10 -40.94 -6.13 27.87
CA ALA A 10 -41.64 -6.84 26.82
C ALA A 10 -43.11 -6.39 26.67
N LEU A 11 -43.51 -6.09 25.44
CA LEU A 11 -44.86 -6.34 24.92
C LEU A 11 -44.71 -7.15 23.62
N PRO A 12 -45.59 -8.13 23.37
CA PRO A 12 -45.39 -9.13 22.33
C PRO A 12 -46.04 -8.69 21.01
N TRP A 13 -45.53 -9.21 19.89
CA TRP A 13 -46.04 -9.04 18.52
C TRP A 13 -45.61 -7.75 17.79
N LEU A 14 -44.35 -7.74 17.37
CA LEU A 14 -43.93 -7.45 16.00
C LEU A 14 -42.49 -7.96 15.91
N ALA A 15 -42.24 -8.90 14.99
CA ALA A 15 -40.90 -9.38 14.71
C ALA A 15 -40.08 -8.19 14.19
N VAL A 16 -39.35 -7.52 15.09
CA VAL A 16 -38.23 -6.68 14.70
C VAL A 16 -37.16 -7.65 14.25
N GLY A 17 -37.13 -7.89 12.93
CA GLY A 17 -35.96 -8.46 12.29
C GLY A 17 -34.78 -7.59 12.66
N VAL A 18 -33.92 -8.11 13.53
CA VAL A 18 -32.54 -7.62 13.62
C VAL A 18 -31.97 -7.89 12.23
N ALA A 19 -31.90 -6.84 11.41
CA ALA A 19 -31.03 -6.84 10.25
C ALA A 19 -29.62 -7.05 10.80
N ARG A 20 -29.21 -8.32 10.83
CA ARG A 20 -27.79 -8.65 10.90
C ARG A 20 -27.15 -7.88 9.76
N ALA A 21 -26.10 -7.13 10.07
CA ALA A 21 -25.14 -6.74 9.06
C ALA A 21 -24.82 -8.02 8.29
N ASP A 22 -25.09 -7.95 7.00
CA ASP A 22 -24.93 -9.02 6.04
C ASP A 22 -23.42 -9.23 5.88
N ASP A 23 -22.79 -9.87 6.87
CA ASP A 23 -21.46 -10.45 6.76
C ASP A 23 -21.61 -11.72 5.90
N GLY A 24 -22.04 -11.52 4.65
CA GLY A 24 -21.94 -12.55 3.62
C GLY A 24 -20.48 -13.00 3.54
N PRO A 25 -20.23 -14.29 3.27
CA PRO A 25 -18.87 -14.78 3.12
C PRO A 25 -18.16 -13.92 2.08
N ILE A 26 -17.01 -13.35 2.45
CA ILE A 26 -16.14 -12.64 1.50
C ILE A 26 -15.81 -13.66 0.41
N GLU A 27 -16.42 -13.49 -0.76
CA GLU A 27 -16.12 -14.30 -1.94
C GLU A 27 -14.69 -13.96 -2.35
N VAL A 28 -13.74 -14.75 -1.85
CA VAL A 28 -12.34 -14.66 -2.24
C VAL A 28 -12.29 -15.16 -3.69
N PRO A 29 -11.87 -14.32 -4.66
CA PRO A 29 -11.75 -14.77 -6.02
C PRO A 29 -10.81 -15.98 -6.08
N PRO A 30 -11.12 -17.04 -6.84
CA PRO A 30 -10.26 -18.24 -6.95
C PRO A 30 -8.88 -17.96 -7.55
N HIS A 31 -8.60 -16.70 -7.91
CA HIS A 31 -7.36 -16.20 -8.50
C HIS A 31 -6.78 -15.01 -7.71
N LEU A 32 -7.08 -14.90 -6.41
CA LEU A 32 -6.59 -13.81 -5.58
C LEU A 32 -5.09 -13.94 -5.31
N ALA A 33 -4.30 -12.98 -5.79
CA ALA A 33 -2.87 -12.88 -5.51
C ALA A 33 -2.58 -12.04 -4.25
N ALA A 34 -3.31 -10.93 -4.06
CA ALA A 34 -3.22 -10.11 -2.86
C ALA A 34 -4.51 -9.31 -2.64
N SER A 35 -4.87 -9.04 -1.40
CA SER A 35 -5.91 -8.06 -1.05
C SER A 35 -5.50 -7.23 0.14
N LEU A 36 -5.97 -5.98 0.16
CA LEU A 36 -5.78 -5.07 1.27
C LEU A 36 -7.03 -4.19 1.42
N ARG A 37 -7.54 -4.10 2.65
CA ARG A 37 -8.56 -3.11 3.00
C ARG A 37 -7.87 -1.99 3.78
N LEU A 38 -8.01 -0.75 3.31
CA LEU A 38 -7.44 0.44 3.91
C LEU A 38 -8.55 1.35 4.44
N THR A 39 -8.35 1.92 5.62
CA THR A 39 -9.17 3.05 6.11
C THR A 39 -8.30 4.30 6.10
N THR A 40 -8.76 5.34 5.41
CA THR A 40 -8.16 6.67 5.38
C THR A 40 -9.10 7.65 6.08
N ASP A 41 -8.63 8.89 6.26
CA ASP A 41 -9.49 9.97 6.76
C ASP A 41 -10.64 10.31 5.78
N GLU A 42 -10.47 9.95 4.50
CA GLU A 42 -11.44 10.24 3.43
C GLU A 42 -12.39 9.07 3.11
N GLY A 43 -12.13 7.85 3.62
CA GLY A 43 -13.00 6.71 3.37
C GLY A 43 -12.35 5.35 3.60
N VAL A 44 -13.04 4.30 3.18
CA VAL A 44 -12.52 2.93 3.22
C VAL A 44 -12.37 2.43 1.79
N PHE A 45 -11.21 1.89 1.49
CA PHE A 45 -10.83 1.39 0.17
C PHE A 45 -10.52 -0.10 0.24
N SER A 46 -10.88 -0.82 -0.81
CA SER A 46 -10.50 -2.20 -1.05
C SER A 46 -9.59 -2.23 -2.27
N ALA A 47 -8.40 -2.79 -2.12
CA ALA A 47 -7.46 -3.02 -3.19
C ALA A 47 -7.23 -4.53 -3.34
N ILE A 48 -7.37 -5.03 -4.56
CA ILE A 48 -7.32 -6.44 -4.90
C ILE A 48 -6.39 -6.59 -6.10
N ILE A 49 -5.50 -7.58 -6.03
CA ILE A 49 -4.74 -8.08 -7.16
C ILE A 49 -5.19 -9.51 -7.41
N SER A 50 -5.66 -9.79 -8.62
CA SER A 50 -6.07 -11.12 -9.04
C SER A 50 -5.47 -11.48 -10.40
N GLU A 51 -5.45 -12.76 -10.76
CA GLU A 51 -5.11 -13.15 -12.13
C GLU A 51 -6.19 -12.63 -13.10
N GLY A 52 -5.77 -12.01 -14.19
CA GLY A 52 -6.59 -11.43 -15.25
C GLY A 52 -6.77 -12.33 -16.47
N GLY A 53 -6.39 -13.62 -16.37
CA GLY A 53 -6.39 -14.56 -17.48
C GLY A 53 -5.16 -14.40 -18.38
N GLU A 54 -5.35 -14.27 -19.69
CA GLU A 54 -4.23 -14.16 -20.66
C GLU A 54 -3.43 -12.86 -20.54
N ALA A 55 -3.98 -11.84 -19.88
CA ALA A 55 -3.36 -10.52 -19.67
C ALA A 55 -2.52 -10.40 -18.39
N GLY A 56 -2.11 -11.53 -17.78
CA GLY A 56 -1.34 -11.54 -16.54
C GLY A 56 -2.23 -11.29 -15.31
N TYR A 57 -1.98 -10.19 -14.61
CA TYR A 57 -2.68 -9.82 -13.38
C TYR A 57 -3.55 -8.57 -13.59
N GLU A 58 -4.51 -8.38 -12.70
CA GLU A 58 -5.37 -7.21 -12.65
C GLU A 58 -5.31 -6.57 -11.27
N VAL A 59 -5.09 -5.26 -11.24
CA VAL A 59 -5.22 -4.42 -10.05
C VAL A 59 -6.61 -3.79 -10.07
N LYS A 60 -7.38 -4.01 -9.02
CA LYS A 60 -8.67 -3.36 -8.78
C LYS A 60 -8.64 -2.64 -7.45
N ILE A 61 -8.84 -1.32 -7.47
CA ILE A 61 -8.96 -0.49 -6.27
C ILE A 61 -10.34 0.14 -6.29
N THR A 62 -11.10 0.02 -5.22
CA THR A 62 -12.46 0.59 -5.14
C THR A 62 -12.69 1.22 -3.78
N CYS A 63 -13.32 2.39 -3.76
CA CYS A 63 -13.88 2.91 -2.52
C CYS A 63 -15.13 2.13 -2.14
N VAL A 64 -15.16 1.60 -0.91
CA VAL A 64 -16.26 0.76 -0.40
C VAL A 64 -17.18 1.51 0.57
N SER A 65 -16.68 2.56 1.23
CA SER A 65 -17.50 3.46 2.06
C SER A 65 -16.84 4.82 2.23
N GLY A 66 -17.62 5.86 2.49
CA GLY A 66 -17.11 7.23 2.73
C GLY A 66 -16.96 8.08 1.47
N CYS A 67 -17.00 7.50 0.27
CA CYS A 67 -16.95 8.25 -0.97
C CYS A 67 -18.34 8.69 -1.46
N PRO A 68 -18.50 9.94 -1.94
CA PRO A 68 -19.77 10.47 -2.44
C PRO A 68 -20.22 9.84 -3.77
N ALA A 69 -19.30 9.23 -4.51
CA ALA A 69 -19.58 8.50 -5.74
C ALA A 69 -18.77 7.18 -5.78
N ALA A 70 -19.20 6.23 -6.61
CA ALA A 70 -18.46 5.01 -6.87
C ALA A 70 -17.15 5.35 -7.60
N ILE A 71 -16.04 5.31 -6.87
CA ILE A 71 -14.70 5.56 -7.40
C ILE A 71 -13.95 4.24 -7.43
N GLY A 72 -13.39 3.91 -8.59
CA GLY A 72 -12.59 2.73 -8.76
C GLY A 72 -11.54 2.86 -9.86
N LEU A 73 -10.48 2.09 -9.71
CA LEU A 73 -9.42 1.87 -10.68
C LEU A 73 -9.42 0.39 -11.06
N ARG A 74 -9.22 0.10 -12.34
CA ARG A 74 -9.01 -1.25 -12.85
C ARG A 74 -7.94 -1.23 -13.93
N GLU A 75 -6.85 -1.95 -13.73
CA GLU A 75 -5.70 -1.97 -14.63
C GLU A 75 -5.13 -3.38 -14.77
N SER A 76 -4.72 -3.75 -15.98
CA SER A 76 -3.97 -4.98 -16.24
C SER A 76 -2.46 -4.75 -16.08
N VAL A 77 -1.77 -5.73 -15.50
CA VAL A 77 -0.34 -5.70 -15.20
C VAL A 77 0.27 -7.06 -15.54
N ASP A 78 1.24 -7.06 -16.44
CA ASP A 78 1.92 -8.29 -16.89
C ASP A 78 2.98 -8.81 -15.90
N ASP A 79 3.35 -8.00 -14.90
CA ASP A 79 4.29 -8.41 -13.87
C ASP A 79 3.66 -9.35 -12.84
N THR A 80 4.49 -10.15 -12.18
CA THR A 80 4.03 -11.01 -11.08
C THR A 80 3.95 -10.22 -9.77
N PRO A 81 2.81 -10.15 -9.07
CA PRO A 81 2.68 -9.43 -7.81
C PRO A 81 3.50 -10.12 -6.72
N LEU A 82 4.17 -9.31 -5.90
CA LEU A 82 4.91 -9.75 -4.73
C LEU A 82 4.25 -9.30 -3.43
N GLY A 83 3.48 -8.22 -3.47
CA GLY A 83 2.76 -7.76 -2.30
C GLY A 83 2.01 -6.45 -2.52
N LEU A 84 1.05 -6.24 -1.64
CA LEU A 84 0.23 -5.05 -1.53
C LEU A 84 0.26 -4.63 -0.05
N PHE A 85 0.56 -3.37 0.23
CA PHE A 85 0.63 -2.88 1.60
C PHE A 85 0.38 -1.38 1.67
N THR A 86 0.06 -0.92 2.86
CA THR A 86 0.00 0.49 3.22
C THR A 86 1.01 0.76 4.33
N ARG A 87 1.21 2.03 4.62
CA ARG A 87 1.94 2.47 5.81
C ARG A 87 1.06 3.51 6.50
N ASP A 88 1.19 3.64 7.81
CA ASP A 88 0.24 4.34 8.68
C ASP A 88 0.05 5.84 8.38
N GLN A 89 0.67 6.38 7.34
CA GLN A 89 0.72 7.80 6.99
C GLN A 89 0.58 7.99 5.47
N ASP A 90 0.00 9.12 5.08
CA ASP A 90 -0.07 9.66 3.71
C ASP A 90 -1.16 9.07 2.76
N ASP A 91 -2.07 8.19 3.23
CA ASP A 91 -3.13 7.59 2.40
C ASP A 91 -2.62 6.91 1.12
N LEU A 92 -1.42 6.33 1.23
CA LEU A 92 -0.72 5.69 0.13
C LEU A 92 -0.94 4.17 0.14
N LEU A 93 -1.25 3.66 -1.05
CA LEU A 93 -1.23 2.23 -1.34
C LEU A 93 0.02 1.90 -2.14
N PHE A 94 0.80 0.96 -1.65
CA PHE A 94 2.01 0.47 -2.31
C PHE A 94 1.78 -0.95 -2.84
N SER A 95 2.33 -1.21 -4.02
CA SER A 95 2.47 -2.58 -4.53
C SER A 95 3.88 -2.81 -5.03
N THR A 96 4.36 -4.05 -4.87
CA THR A 96 5.66 -4.48 -5.41
C THR A 96 5.43 -5.67 -6.33
N TRP A 97 6.15 -5.69 -7.44
CA TRP A 97 6.01 -6.65 -8.51
C TRP A 97 7.38 -7.15 -8.98
N SER A 98 7.42 -8.36 -9.51
CA SER A 98 8.56 -8.94 -10.21
C SER A 98 8.36 -8.75 -11.72
N ALA A 99 9.22 -7.93 -12.32
CA ALA A 99 9.20 -7.50 -13.73
C ALA A 99 10.43 -8.06 -14.47
N GLY A 100 10.49 -9.38 -14.62
CA GLY A 100 11.60 -10.08 -15.26
C GLY A 100 12.93 -9.93 -14.50
N SER A 101 13.75 -8.96 -14.89
CA SER A 101 15.10 -8.71 -14.33
C SER A 101 15.17 -7.53 -13.34
N ALA A 102 14.01 -7.04 -12.92
CA ALA A 102 13.88 -5.95 -11.96
C ALA A 102 12.61 -6.15 -11.11
N TYR A 103 12.55 -5.42 -10.00
CA TYR A 103 11.34 -5.16 -9.26
C TYR A 103 10.67 -3.90 -9.82
N ARG A 104 9.34 -3.87 -9.77
CA ARG A 104 8.54 -2.68 -10.04
C ARG A 104 7.74 -2.32 -8.81
N VAL A 105 7.72 -1.03 -8.48
CA VAL A 105 6.96 -0.47 -7.35
C VAL A 105 5.94 0.50 -7.91
N ARG A 106 4.67 0.29 -7.61
CA ARG A 106 3.61 1.24 -7.95
C ARG A 106 3.00 1.82 -6.69
N VAL A 107 2.66 3.10 -6.74
CA VAL A 107 2.09 3.82 -5.60
C VAL A 107 0.86 4.60 -6.04
N TRP A 108 -0.24 4.42 -5.34
CA TRP A 108 -1.47 5.18 -5.55
C TRP A 108 -1.79 6.02 -4.33
N THR A 109 -2.31 7.23 -4.57
CA THR A 109 -2.99 8.03 -3.54
C THR A 109 -4.48 7.69 -3.55
N LEU A 110 -5.07 7.50 -2.37
CA LEU A 110 -6.47 7.10 -2.21
C LEU A 110 -7.29 8.22 -1.56
N ARG A 111 -8.17 8.85 -2.35
CA ARG A 111 -9.00 9.98 -1.91
C ARG A 111 -10.44 9.81 -2.34
N GLN A 112 -11.35 10.49 -1.65
CA GLN A 112 -12.76 10.57 -2.04
C GLN A 112 -12.98 11.27 -3.38
N SER A 113 -11.97 12.02 -3.86
CA SER A 113 -11.98 12.66 -5.18
C SER A 113 -11.42 11.78 -6.29
N GLY A 114 -10.71 10.71 -5.96
CA GLY A 114 -10.10 9.83 -6.95
C GLY A 114 -9.02 8.90 -6.40
N ILE A 115 -8.71 7.87 -7.20
CA ILE A 115 -7.57 6.99 -7.03
C ILE A 115 -6.57 7.36 -8.13
N VAL A 116 -5.36 7.77 -7.76
CA VAL A 116 -4.36 8.27 -8.72
C VAL A 116 -3.04 7.56 -8.51
N GLU A 117 -2.48 6.95 -9.57
CA GLU A 117 -1.11 6.45 -9.54
C GLU A 117 -0.15 7.65 -9.54
N ILE A 118 0.69 7.75 -8.52
CA ILE A 118 1.62 8.87 -8.32
C ILE A 118 3.08 8.48 -8.54
N ALA A 119 3.36 7.18 -8.68
CA ALA A 119 4.68 6.67 -9.01
C ALA A 119 4.61 5.25 -9.58
N GLU A 120 5.38 5.00 -10.64
CA GLU A 120 5.84 3.69 -11.06
C GLU A 120 7.38 3.72 -11.09
N LEU A 121 8.03 2.93 -10.24
CA LEU A 121 9.48 2.94 -10.03
C LEU A 121 10.07 1.57 -10.35
N SER A 122 11.25 1.54 -10.96
CA SER A 122 12.00 0.31 -11.25
C SER A 122 13.20 0.15 -10.31
N SER A 123 13.51 -1.09 -9.93
CA SER A 123 14.65 -1.40 -9.06
C SER A 123 15.32 -2.71 -9.46
N ARG A 124 16.62 -2.70 -9.74
CA ARG A 124 17.42 -3.90 -10.04
C ARG A 124 17.69 -4.77 -8.79
N GLY A 125 17.63 -4.16 -7.61
CA GLY A 125 17.70 -4.84 -6.31
C GLY A 125 16.36 -4.77 -5.57
N ARG A 126 16.20 -5.56 -4.51
CA ARG A 126 14.98 -5.53 -3.69
C ARG A 126 14.73 -4.11 -3.16
N PRO A 127 13.60 -3.46 -3.48
CA PRO A 127 13.32 -2.12 -2.97
C PRO A 127 13.13 -2.13 -1.45
N ALA A 128 13.50 -1.04 -0.80
CA ALA A 128 13.22 -0.82 0.63
C ALA A 128 12.25 0.35 0.82
N PHE A 129 11.38 0.21 1.82
CA PHE A 129 10.34 1.19 2.15
C PHE A 129 10.62 1.72 3.56
N GLU A 130 10.87 3.02 3.66
CA GLU A 130 11.35 3.70 4.87
C GLU A 130 10.49 4.95 5.12
N SER A 131 10.47 5.48 6.34
CA SER A 131 9.93 6.83 6.59
C SER A 131 11.05 7.76 6.99
N ASP A 132 10.93 9.02 6.60
CA ASP A 132 11.80 10.05 7.15
C ASP A 132 11.42 10.40 8.60
N ARG A 133 12.16 11.34 9.20
CA ARG A 133 11.92 11.79 10.59
C ARG A 133 10.56 12.46 10.81
N PHE A 134 9.89 12.87 9.74
CA PHE A 134 8.56 13.47 9.76
C PHE A 134 7.48 12.45 9.38
N GLY A 135 7.86 11.18 9.17
CA GLY A 135 6.96 10.10 8.84
C GLY A 135 6.67 9.92 7.35
N ARG A 136 7.13 10.86 6.50
CA ARG A 136 6.89 10.84 5.04
C ARG A 136 7.49 9.61 4.40
N ALA A 137 6.78 9.04 3.44
CA ALA A 137 7.24 7.86 2.72
C ALA A 137 8.55 8.09 1.94
N ILE A 138 9.51 7.18 2.10
CA ILE A 138 10.72 7.05 1.31
C ILE A 138 10.73 5.66 0.67
N ILE A 139 11.00 5.61 -0.64
CA ILE A 139 11.29 4.37 -1.35
C ILE A 139 12.75 4.41 -1.79
N ARG A 140 13.50 3.38 -1.42
CA ARG A 140 14.86 3.16 -1.88
C ARG A 140 14.85 2.13 -2.99
N THR A 141 15.18 2.55 -4.20
CA THR A 141 15.42 1.66 -5.34
C THR A 141 16.92 1.49 -5.56
N PHE A 142 17.29 0.51 -6.37
CA PHE A 142 18.66 0.17 -6.69
C PHE A 142 18.84 0.19 -8.21
N GLU A 143 19.63 1.11 -8.71
CA GLU A 143 19.86 1.31 -10.15
C GLU A 143 21.28 0.89 -10.51
N SER A 144 21.50 0.53 -11.78
CA SER A 144 22.85 0.32 -12.31
C SER A 144 23.04 1.13 -13.58
N GLU A 145 24.16 1.86 -13.66
CA GLU A 145 24.55 2.60 -14.87
C GLU A 145 25.05 1.67 -15.98
N SER A 146 25.51 0.45 -15.64
CA SER A 146 25.92 -0.58 -16.60
C SER A 146 25.69 -1.99 -16.03
N GLY A 147 25.50 -2.99 -16.89
CA GLY A 147 25.11 -4.35 -16.46
C GLY A 147 26.10 -5.09 -15.54
N ILE A 148 27.27 -4.52 -15.29
CA ILE A 148 28.37 -5.12 -14.49
C ILE A 148 28.75 -4.25 -13.29
N ALA A 149 28.16 -3.05 -13.13
CA ALA A 149 28.47 -2.15 -12.03
C ALA A 149 27.71 -2.53 -10.75
N SER A 150 28.27 -2.13 -9.59
CA SER A 150 27.59 -2.22 -8.31
C SER A 150 26.28 -1.40 -8.33
N LEU A 151 25.21 -1.97 -7.81
CA LEU A 151 23.93 -1.28 -7.68
C LEU A 151 24.08 -0.04 -6.80
N ARG A 152 23.60 1.10 -7.29
CA ARG A 152 23.59 2.38 -6.56
C ARG A 152 22.19 2.63 -5.99
N PRO A 153 22.09 3.00 -4.69
CA PRO A 153 20.80 3.35 -4.10
C PRO A 153 20.30 4.70 -4.62
N VAL A 154 19.01 4.75 -4.93
CA VAL A 154 18.28 5.96 -5.30
C VAL A 154 17.12 6.12 -4.33
N LEU A 155 16.98 7.33 -3.78
CA LEU A 155 15.95 7.66 -2.81
C LEU A 155 14.83 8.45 -3.47
N TRP A 156 13.61 7.98 -3.30
CA TRP A 156 12.38 8.61 -3.73
C TRP A 156 11.66 9.08 -2.48
N THR A 157 11.59 10.39 -2.26
CA THR A 157 10.91 10.95 -1.08
C THR A 157 9.56 11.52 -1.48
N TYR A 158 8.50 11.09 -0.79
CA TYR A 158 7.17 11.63 -0.96
C TYR A 158 7.06 13.01 -0.29
N SER A 159 6.64 14.00 -1.08
CA SER A 159 6.34 15.33 -0.58
C SER A 159 5.43 16.06 -1.56
N ASN A 160 4.50 16.86 -1.04
CA ASN A 160 3.61 17.70 -1.85
C ASN A 160 2.86 16.91 -2.94
N GLY A 161 2.42 15.68 -2.62
CA GLY A 161 1.64 14.85 -3.55
C GLY A 161 2.45 14.05 -4.57
N ALA A 162 3.79 14.09 -4.54
CA ALA A 162 4.63 13.39 -5.51
C ALA A 162 5.91 12.81 -4.90
N PHE A 163 6.47 11.80 -5.57
CA PHE A 163 7.80 11.28 -5.25
C PHE A 163 8.88 12.07 -5.99
N THR A 164 9.88 12.54 -5.26
CA THR A 164 11.04 13.25 -5.80
C THR A 164 12.30 12.40 -5.69
N ARG A 165 13.04 12.30 -6.80
CA ARG A 165 14.28 11.51 -6.90
C ARG A 165 15.45 12.27 -6.30
N SER A 166 16.27 11.57 -5.52
CA SER A 166 17.57 12.04 -5.07
C SER A 166 18.56 10.87 -5.05
N ASN A 167 19.82 11.15 -5.38
CA ASN A 167 20.87 10.17 -5.14
C ASN A 167 21.14 10.14 -3.64
N GLU A 168 21.37 8.97 -3.06
CA GLU A 168 21.92 8.90 -1.71
C GLU A 168 23.37 9.38 -1.78
N ALA A 169 23.58 10.70 -1.71
CA ALA A 169 24.89 11.29 -1.59
C ALA A 169 25.53 10.67 -0.35
N GLY A 170 26.61 9.91 -0.56
CA GLY A 170 27.20 8.98 0.39
C GLY A 170 27.08 9.48 1.82
N ARG A 171 26.14 8.89 2.58
CA ARG A 171 26.25 8.89 4.03
C ARG A 171 27.50 8.10 4.34
N SER A 172 28.58 8.88 4.40
CA SER A 172 29.91 8.54 4.84
C SER A 172 29.85 7.41 5.85
N ALA A 173 30.61 6.37 5.56
CA ALA A 173 30.90 5.27 6.45
C ALA A 173 31.36 5.79 7.82
N ARG A 174 30.43 6.13 8.72
CA ARG A 174 30.71 6.12 10.15
C ARG A 174 30.58 4.68 10.60
N ARG A 175 31.61 3.91 10.23
CA ARG A 175 31.97 2.69 10.93
C ARG A 175 32.12 3.08 12.40
N PRO A 176 31.36 2.49 13.34
CA PRO A 176 31.63 2.74 14.75
C PRO A 176 33.05 2.23 15.00
N GLU A 177 33.93 3.16 15.33
CA GLU A 177 35.29 2.89 15.75
C GLU A 177 35.21 1.99 16.98
N HIS A 178 35.54 0.72 16.76
CA HIS A 178 35.57 -0.29 17.81
C HIS A 178 36.74 0.07 18.72
N ARG A 179 36.44 0.87 19.75
CA ARG A 179 37.35 1.25 20.81
C ARG A 179 37.71 -0.04 21.56
N ARG A 180 38.79 -0.71 21.13
CA ARG A 180 39.47 -1.72 21.95
C ARG A 180 39.96 -1.01 23.20
N SER A 181 39.28 -1.29 24.30
CA SER A 181 39.79 -1.04 25.64
C SER A 181 40.74 -2.18 25.96
N ASP A 182 42.03 -1.99 25.69
CA ASP A 182 43.05 -2.90 26.19
C ASP A 182 43.14 -2.75 27.72
N ARG A 183 43.05 -3.89 28.40
CA ARG A 183 43.53 -4.11 29.77
C ARG A 183 44.78 -4.97 29.67
#